data_AF-A0A7J0CBZ2-F1
#
_entry.id   AF-A0A7J0CBZ2-F1
#
_cell.length_a   1.000
_cell.length_b   1.000
_cell.length_c   1.000
_cell.angle_alpha   90.00
_cell.angle_beta   90.00
_cell.angle_gamma   90.00
#
_symmetry.space_group_name_H-M   'P 1'
#
loop_
_entity.id
_entity.type
_entity.pdbx_description
1 polymer ?
#
loop_
_entity_poly.entity_id
_entity_poly.type
_entity_poly.pdbx_seq_one_letter_code
_entity_poly.pdbx_strand_id
1 'polypeptide(L)' 'METVVEHLSATPSPYPDGCGVWQQADVRTARDRLGWRPRINLEESLADIWMEAACRI' A
#
# COMPACT_ATOMS: atom_id res chain seq x y z
N MET A 1 6.48 -12.73 -31.14
CA MET A 1 7.23 -11.99 -30.11
C MET A 1 6.97 -10.54 -30.44
N GLU A 2 6.17 -9.78 -29.71
CA GLU A 2 6.16 -9.60 -28.26
C GLU A 2 4.89 -8.82 -27.90
N THR A 3 3.94 -9.47 -27.22
CA THR A 3 2.79 -8.82 -26.58
C THR A 3 3.30 -8.12 -25.32
N VAL A 4 3.71 -6.86 -25.46
CA VAL A 4 3.99 -5.99 -24.33
C VAL A 4 2.65 -5.61 -23.70
N VAL A 5 2.35 -6.32 -22.63
CA VAL A 5 1.31 -6.11 -21.62
C VAL A 5 0.78 -4.67 -21.59
N GLU A 6 -0.43 -4.47 -22.09
CA GLU A 6 -1.23 -3.28 -21.83
C GLU A 6 -1.70 -3.33 -20.37
N HIS A 7 -0.84 -2.87 -19.46
CA HIS A 7 -1.18 -2.64 -18.06
C HIS A 7 -2.06 -1.40 -18.02
N LEU A 8 -3.38 -1.60 -18.07
CA LEU A 8 -4.41 -0.56 -17.96
C LEU A 8 -4.10 0.37 -16.78
N SER A 9 -3.49 1.51 -17.09
CA SER A 9 -3.10 2.55 -16.16
C SER A 9 -4.34 3.35 -15.75
N ALA A 10 -5.08 2.83 -14.78
CA ALA A 10 -5.97 3.68 -13.99
C ALA A 10 -5.08 4.66 -13.20
N THR A 11 -4.81 5.83 -13.76
CA THR A 11 -4.14 6.92 -13.02
C THR A 11 -5.07 7.30 -11.86
N PRO A 12 -4.69 7.07 -10.59
CA PRO A 12 -5.55 7.47 -9.49
C PRO A 12 -5.68 8.99 -9.52
N SER A 13 -6.88 9.53 -9.34
CA SER A 13 -7.02 10.99 -9.21
C SER A 13 -6.24 11.43 -7.96
N PRO A 14 -5.44 12.52 -8.02
CA PRO A 14 -4.83 13.09 -6.83
C PRO A 14 -5.92 13.53 -5.86
N TYR A 15 -5.63 13.45 -4.56
CA TYR A 15 -6.53 14.02 -3.56
C TYR A 15 -6.53 15.56 -3.68
N PRO A 16 -7.66 16.22 -3.39
CA PRO A 16 -7.82 17.67 -3.57
C PRO A 16 -6.90 18.52 -2.68
N ASP A 17 -6.33 17.94 -1.63
CA ASP A 17 -5.38 18.56 -0.72
C ASP A 17 -3.93 18.57 -1.25
N GLY A 18 -3.69 18.05 -2.45
CA GLY A 18 -2.35 17.93 -3.02
C GLY A 18 -1.53 16.79 -2.42
N CYS A 19 -2.13 15.98 -1.55
CA CYS A 19 -1.60 14.67 -1.22
C CYS A 19 -1.67 13.84 -2.51
N GLY A 20 -0.51 13.46 -3.03
CA GLY A 20 -0.40 12.80 -4.32
C GLY A 20 -1.28 11.56 -4.45
N VAL A 21 -1.27 10.96 -5.64
CA VAL A 21 -2.01 9.73 -5.90
C VAL A 21 -1.59 8.62 -4.94
N TRP A 22 -2.54 7.76 -4.54
CA TRP A 22 -2.21 6.60 -3.71
C TRP A 22 -1.14 5.74 -4.39
N GLN A 23 -0.12 5.34 -3.64
CA GLN A 23 0.98 4.52 -4.14
C GLN A 23 1.00 3.18 -3.41
N GLN A 24 1.21 2.10 -4.17
CA GLN A 24 1.33 0.76 -3.63
C GLN A 24 2.78 0.27 -3.72
N ALA A 25 3.29 -0.31 -2.62
CA ALA A 25 4.62 -0.87 -2.60
C ALA A 25 4.68 -2.24 -3.28
N ASP A 26 5.60 -2.42 -4.22
CA ASP A 26 5.98 -3.74 -4.71
C ASP A 26 6.96 -4.40 -3.75
N VAL A 27 6.50 -5.44 -3.07
CA VAL A 27 7.28 -6.14 -2.05
C VAL A 27 7.97 -7.39 -2.56
N ARG A 28 7.80 -7.75 -3.85
CA ARG A 28 8.28 -9.03 -4.41
C ARG A 28 9.77 -9.25 -4.15
N THR A 29 10.62 -8.25 -4.39
CA THR A 29 12.07 -8.38 -4.18
C THR A 29 12.43 -8.70 -2.73
N ALA A 30 11.87 -7.97 -1.76
CA ALA A 30 12.12 -8.23 -0.34
C ALA A 30 11.61 -9.61 0.06
N ARG A 31 10.44 -9.98 -0.46
CA ARG A 31 9.81 -11.27 -0.17
C ARG A 31 10.63 -12.45 -0.71
N ASP A 32 11.18 -12.33 -1.91
CA ASP A 32 11.84 -13.42 -2.61
C ASP A 32 13.31 -13.55 -2.17
N ARG A 33 13.97 -12.43 -1.82
CA ARG A 33 15.38 -12.42 -1.40
C ARG A 33 15.59 -12.58 0.10
N LEU A 34 14.65 -12.10 0.91
CA LEU A 34 14.80 -12.05 2.37
C LEU A 34 13.77 -12.90 3.10
N GLY A 35 12.85 -13.56 2.37
CA GLY A 35 11.72 -14.26 2.96
C GLY A 35 10.72 -13.31 3.65
N TRP A 36 10.87 -11.98 3.46
CA TRP A 36 10.05 -11.00 4.17
C TRP A 36 8.57 -11.10 3.77
N ARG A 37 7.68 -10.95 4.74
CA ARG A 37 6.23 -10.86 4.54
C ARG A 37 5.64 -9.92 5.60
N PRO A 38 4.57 -9.16 5.28
CA PRO A 38 3.79 -8.49 6.31
C PRO A 38 3.18 -9.56 7.22
N ARG A 39 3.32 -9.37 8.54
CA ARG A 39 2.86 -10.33 9.54
C ARG A 39 1.52 -9.96 10.16
N ILE A 40 1.16 -8.68 10.10
CA ILE A 40 -0.05 -8.11 10.69
C ILE A 40 -0.98 -7.74 9.52
N ASN A 41 -2.26 -8.09 9.62
CA ASN A 41 -3.25 -7.75 8.60
C ASN A 41 -3.73 -6.30 8.76
N LEU A 42 -4.57 -5.85 7.83
CA LEU A 42 -5.04 -4.48 7.82
C LEU A 42 -5.95 -4.19 9.02
N GLU A 43 -6.82 -5.13 9.35
CA GLU A 43 -7.81 -5.01 10.43
C GLU A 43 -7.13 -4.79 11.79
N GLU A 44 -6.11 -5.59 12.09
CA GLU A 44 -5.30 -5.47 13.31
C GLU A 44 -4.48 -4.18 13.30
N SER A 45 -3.86 -3.82 12.17
CA SER A 45 -3.12 -2.56 12.04
C SER A 45 -4.01 -1.32 12.27
N LEU A 46 -5.26 -1.35 11.78
CA LEU A 46 -6.23 -0.28 11.98
C LEU A 46 -6.71 -0.21 13.43
N ALA A 47 -6.92 -1.35 14.08
CA ALA A 47 -7.28 -1.40 15.49
C ALA A 47 -6.18 -0.76 16.37
N ASP A 48 -4.92 -1.06 16.09
CA ASP A 48 -3.76 -0.49 16.80
C ASP A 48 -3.69 1.04 16.63
N ILE A 49 -3.80 1.53 15.38
CA ILE A 49 -3.78 2.97 15.10
C ILE A 49 -4.97 3.67 15.77
N TRP A 50 -6.17 3.09 15.69
CA TRP A 50 -7.36 3.68 16.27
C TRP A 50 -7.23 3.80 17.78
N MET A 51 -6.75 2.77 18.45
CA MET A 51 -6.51 2.78 19.89
C MET A 51 -5.47 3.84 20.29
N GLU A 52 -4.35 3.92 19.57
CA GLU A 52 -3.30 4.94 19.79
C GLU A 52 -3.79 6.37 19.55
N ALA A 53 -4.54 6.59 18.47
CA ALA A 53 -5.02 7.92 18.08
C ALA A 53 -6.23 8.38 18.91
N ALA A 54 -7.14 7.47 19.26
CA ALA A 54 -8.32 7.78 20.08
C ALA A 54 -7.94 8.19 21.51
N CYS A 55 -6.80 7.71 22.04
CA CYS A 55 -6.29 8.12 23.35
C CYS A 55 -5.51 9.44 23.35
N ARG A 56 -5.33 10.10 22.19
CA ARG A 56 -4.61 11.38 22.03
C ARG A 56 -5.54 12.59 21.84
N ILE A 57 -6.84 12.43 22.11
CA ILE A 57 -7.86 13.50 22.04
C ILE A 57 -8.26 13.93 23.45
#